data_AF-A0AAV4W4Q2-F1
#
_entry.id   AF-A0AAV4W4Q2-F1
#
_cell.length_a   1.000
_cell.length_b   1.000
_cell.length_c   1.000
_cell.angle_alpha   90.00
_cell.angle_beta   90.00
_cell.angle_gamma   90.00
#
_symmetry.space_group_name_H-M   'P 1'
#
loop_
_entity.id
_entity.type
_entity.pdbx_description
1 polymer ?
#
loop_
_entity_poly.entity_id
_entity_poly.type
_entity_poly.pdbx_seq_one_letter_code
_entity_poly.pdbx_strand_id
1 'polypeptide(L)'
;MACTVAVEEVIANHYNNQIRELMLDDPVKNKELLEVLKKFRDDEQHHHDTGLAHDAPKAPFYKYLTQTIKVGCFGAIWLAERL
;
A
#
# COMPACT_ATOMS: atom_id res chain seq x y z
N MET A 1 14.39 -0.41 3.95
CA MET A 1 14.40 0.83 4.76
C MET A 1 13.03 1.03 5.42
N ALA A 2 12.98 1.58 6.64
CA ALA A 2 11.75 1.70 7.43
C ALA A 2 10.62 2.52 6.81
N CYS A 3 10.96 3.66 6.21
CA CYS A 3 9.97 4.51 5.55
C CYS A 3 9.36 3.82 4.32
N THR A 4 10.18 3.15 3.50
CA THR A 4 9.72 2.39 2.33
C THR A 4 8.73 1.30 2.75
N VAL A 5 9.09 0.46 3.73
CA VAL A 5 8.19 -0.61 4.23
C VAL A 5 6.85 -0.04 4.73
N ALA A 6 6.89 1.08 5.47
CA ALA A 6 5.68 1.73 5.98
C ALA A 6 4.76 2.27 4.88
N VAL A 7 5.34 2.89 3.86
CA VAL A 7 4.60 3.48 2.73
C VAL A 7 4.04 2.38 1.83
N GLU A 8 4.86 1.39 1.45
CA GLU A 8 4.43 0.31 0.55
C GLU A 8 3.30 -0.52 1.17
N GLU A 9 3.30 -0.73 2.49
CA GLU A 9 2.20 -1.44 3.15
C GLU A 9 0.87 -0.66 3.05
N VAL A 10 0.88 0.66 3.12
CA VAL A 10 -0.34 1.48 2.97
C VAL A 10 -0.81 1.47 1.52
N ILE A 11 0.11 1.59 0.57
CA ILE A 11 -0.21 1.59 -0.86
C ILE A 11 -0.74 0.23 -1.29
N ALA A 12 -0.10 -0.87 -0.90
CA ALA A 12 -0.58 -2.22 -1.18
C ALA A 12 -1.98 -2.48 -0.58
N ASN A 13 -2.25 -1.97 0.63
CA ASN A 13 -3.59 -2.04 1.23
C ASN A 13 -4.61 -1.22 0.45
N HIS A 14 -4.25 -0.04 -0.04
CA HIS A 14 -5.12 0.79 -0.86
C HIS A 14 -5.49 0.09 -2.18
N TYR A 15 -4.51 -0.48 -2.89
CA TYR A 15 -4.79 -1.27 -4.10
C TYR A 15 -5.66 -2.50 -3.82
N ASN A 16 -5.46 -3.19 -2.70
CA ASN A 16 -6.34 -4.28 -2.29
C ASN A 16 -7.79 -3.84 -2.07
N ASN A 17 -8.01 -2.66 -1.50
CA ASN A 17 -9.36 -2.11 -1.34
C ASN A 17 -9.99 -1.76 -2.69
N GLN A 18 -9.25 -1.10 -3.58
CA GLN A 18 -9.73 -0.81 -4.95
C GLN A 18 -10.09 -2.08 -5.72
N ILE A 19 -9.26 -3.13 -5.62
CA ILE A 19 -9.54 -4.44 -6.24
C ILE A 19 -10.84 -5.04 -5.68
N ARG A 20 -11.06 -4.97 -4.37
CA ARG A 20 -12.31 -5.47 -3.74
C ARG A 20 -13.53 -4.72 -4.22
N GLU A 21 -13.46 -3.39 -4.29
CA GLU A 21 -14.56 -2.55 -4.77
C GLU A 21 -14.89 -2.84 -6.23
N LEU A 22 -13.88 -2.91 -7.10
CA LEU A 22 -14.06 -3.22 -8.52
C LEU A 22 -14.57 -4.65 -8.77
N MET A 23 -14.25 -5.60 -7.88
CA MET A 23 -14.80 -6.95 -7.92
C MET A 23 -16.27 -7.02 -7.47
N LEU A 24 -16.69 -6.12 -6.57
CA LEU A 24 -18.08 -6.03 -6.11
C LEU A 24 -18.99 -5.30 -7.11
N ASP A 25 -18.45 -4.38 -7.89
CA ASP A 25 -19.17 -3.62 -8.92
C ASP A 25 -19.44 -4.47 -10.18
N ASP A 26 -18.43 -4.65 -11.04
CA ASP A 26 -18.49 -5.50 -12.22
C ASP A 26 -17.09 -5.99 -12.63
N PRO A 27 -16.71 -7.22 -12.24
CA PRO A 27 -15.37 -7.75 -12.49
C PRO A 27 -15.11 -8.04 -13.97
N VAL A 28 -16.14 -8.20 -14.80
CA VAL A 28 -15.97 -8.48 -16.23
C VAL A 28 -15.66 -7.19 -16.98
N LYS A 29 -16.38 -6.11 -16.65
CA LYS A 29 -16.16 -4.79 -17.21
C LYS A 29 -14.82 -4.18 -16.73
N ASN A 30 -14.45 -4.43 -15.48
CA ASN A 30 -13.25 -3.86 -14.86
C ASN A 30 -12.01 -4.76 -14.97
N LYS A 31 -12.04 -5.81 -15.82
CA LYS A 31 -10.98 -6.82 -15.89
C LYS A 31 -9.60 -6.24 -16.18
N GLU A 32 -9.49 -5.31 -17.13
CA GLU A 32 -8.20 -4.68 -17.46
C GLU A 32 -7.63 -3.86 -16.30
N LEU A 33 -8.49 -3.07 -15.63
CA LEU A 33 -8.11 -2.27 -14.48
C LEU A 33 -7.72 -3.15 -13.29
N LEU A 34 -8.45 -4.25 -13.05
CA LEU A 34 -8.13 -5.24 -12.02
C LEU A 34 -6.76 -5.88 -12.24
N GLU A 35 -6.39 -6.22 -13.48
CA GLU A 35 -5.07 -6.78 -13.78
C GLU A 35 -3.95 -5.76 -13.55
N VAL A 36 -4.17 -4.50 -13.92
CA VAL A 36 -3.23 -3.40 -13.66
C VAL A 36 -3.04 -3.19 -12.16
N LEU A 37 -4.12 -3.12 -11.39
CA LEU A 37 -4.06 -2.94 -9.94
C LEU A 37 -3.41 -4.12 -9.22
N LYS A 38 -3.65 -5.36 -9.68
CA LYS A 38 -2.95 -6.55 -9.15
C LYS A 38 -1.45 -6.47 -9.40
N LYS A 39 -1.04 -6.08 -10.61
CA LYS A 39 0.38 -5.93 -10.94
C LYS A 39 1.06 -4.90 -10.04
N PHE A 40 0.47 -3.71 -9.90
CA PHE A 40 1.03 -2.68 -9.02
C PHE A 40 1.06 -3.11 -7.55
N ARG A 41 0.02 -3.78 -7.06
CA ARG A 41 0.01 -4.35 -5.70
C ARG A 41 1.17 -5.33 -5.51
N ASP A 42 1.39 -6.23 -6.46
CA ASP A 42 2.43 -7.26 -6.37
C ASP A 42 3.84 -6.64 -6.45
N ASP A 43 4.02 -5.58 -7.24
CA ASP A 43 5.25 -4.80 -7.29
C ASP A 43 5.55 -4.12 -5.94
N GLU A 44 4.55 -3.50 -5.28
CA GLU A 44 4.75 -2.90 -3.96
C GLU A 44 4.99 -3.94 -2.86
N GLN A 45 4.39 -5.12 -2.98
CA GLN A 45 4.68 -6.22 -2.07
C GLN A 45 6.13 -6.70 -2.22
N HIS A 46 6.66 -6.74 -3.44
CA HIS A 46 8.07 -7.03 -3.69
C HIS A 46 9.01 -5.95 -3.12
N HIS A 47 8.64 -4.68 -3.25
CA HIS A 47 9.37 -3.56 -2.64
C HIS A 47 9.33 -3.62 -1.11
N HIS A 48 8.20 -3.98 -0.51
CA HIS A 48 8.03 -4.17 0.92
C HIS A 48 8.94 -5.31 1.45
N ASP A 49 8.95 -6.46 0.79
CA ASP A 49 9.76 -7.62 1.18
C ASP A 49 11.26 -7.34 1.05
N THR A 50 11.66 -6.65 -0.01
CA THR A 50 13.03 -6.13 -0.19
C THR A 50 13.37 -5.11 0.90
N GLY A 51 12.42 -4.23 1.24
CA GLY A 51 12.55 -3.23 2.29
C GLY A 51 12.77 -3.83 3.68
N LEU A 52 12.14 -4.97 3.96
CA LEU A 52 12.30 -5.79 5.17
C LEU A 52 13.64 -6.53 5.22
N ALA A 53 14.08 -7.12 4.10
CA ALA A 53 15.36 -7.82 3.98
C ALA A 53 16.57 -6.90 4.23
N HIS A 54 16.46 -5.62 3.87
CA HIS A 54 17.45 -4.57 4.12
C HIS A 54 17.38 -3.97 5.55
N ASP A 55 17.31 -4.82 6.58
CA ASP A 55 17.51 -4.49 8.00
C ASP A 55 16.62 -3.36 8.59
N ALA A 56 15.44 -3.14 8.01
CA ALA A 56 14.42 -2.24 8.53
C ALA A 56 14.11 -2.44 10.04
N PRO A 57 14.00 -3.67 10.57
CA PRO A 57 13.60 -3.91 11.96
C PRO A 57 14.65 -3.49 13.00
N LYS A 58 15.90 -3.22 12.61
CA LYS A 58 16.99 -2.88 13.55
C LYS A 58 17.07 -1.40 13.92
N ALA A 59 16.27 -0.54 13.30
CA ALA A 59 16.24 0.87 13.67
C ALA A 59 15.54 1.07 15.02
N PRO A 60 16.18 1.69 16.04
CA PRO A 60 15.47 2.08 17.27
C PRO A 60 14.30 3.01 16.90
N PHE A 61 13.14 2.83 17.53
CA PHE A 61 11.87 3.53 17.25
C PHE A 61 11.18 3.21 15.91
N TYR A 62 11.59 2.16 15.19
CA TYR A 62 10.97 1.72 13.92
C TYR A 62 9.44 1.70 13.94
N LYS A 63 8.84 1.03 14.94
CA LYS A 63 7.38 0.93 15.06
C LYS A 63 6.68 2.29 15.14
N TYR A 64 7.23 3.23 15.91
CA TYR A 64 6.64 4.55 16.07
C TYR A 64 6.74 5.36 14.79
N LEU A 65 7.91 5.35 14.13
CA LEU A 65 8.10 6.07 12.86
C LEU A 65 7.19 5.50 11.76
N THR A 66 7.12 4.16 11.64
CA THR A 66 6.23 3.47 10.71
C THR A 66 4.77 3.83 10.96
N GLN A 67 4.32 3.84 12.23
CA GLN A 67 2.93 4.23 12.53
C GLN A 67 2.64 5.69 12.17
N THR A 68 3.54 6.63 12.48
CA THR A 68 3.36 8.04 12.12
C THR A 68 3.25 8.23 10.61
N ILE A 69 4.10 7.57 9.84
CA ILE A 69 4.06 7.62 8.37
C ILE A 69 2.74 7.04 7.86
N LYS A 70 2.32 5.89 8.38
CA LYS A 70 1.03 5.28 8.00
C LYS A 70 -0.14 6.22 8.23
N VAL A 71 -0.21 6.84 9.40
CA VAL A 71 -1.27 7.80 9.74
C VAL A 71 -1.25 9.01 8.80
N GLY A 72 -0.06 9.53 8.47
CA GLY A 72 0.09 10.61 7.51
C GLY A 72 -0.40 10.25 6.11
N CYS A 73 -0.01 9.08 5.60
CA CYS A 73 -0.46 8.59 4.30
C CYS A 73 -1.98 8.34 4.27
N PHE A 74 -2.55 7.71 5.31
CA PHE A 74 -4.00 7.55 5.42
C PHE A 74 -4.73 8.90 5.42
N GLY A 75 -4.20 9.89 6.15
CA GLY A 75 -4.77 11.24 6.15
C GLY A 75 -4.73 11.91 4.77
N ALA A 76 -3.63 11.76 4.04
CA ALA A 76 -3.50 12.30 2.68
C ALA A 76 -4.45 11.62 1.69
N ILE A 77 -4.57 10.29 1.73
CA ILE A 77 -5.49 9.52 0.88
C ILE A 77 -6.94 9.92 1.19
N TRP A 78 -7.32 9.95 2.47
CA TRP A 78 -8.66 10.35 2.89
C TRP A 78 -9.03 11.76 2.44
N LEU A 79 -8.07 12.69 2.48
CA LEU A 79 -8.29 14.05 1.99
C LEU A 79 -8.47 14.06 0.46
N ALA A 80 -7.67 13.29 -0.26
CA ALA A 80 -7.70 13.21 -1.72
C ALA A 80 -8.98 12.55 -2.25
N GLU A 81 -9.53 11.55 -1.56
CA GLU A 81 -10.81 10.92 -1.90
C GLU A 81 -12.03 11.83 -1.67
N ARG A 82 -11.86 12.90 -0.89
CA ARG A 82 -12.94 13.79 -0.45
C ARG A 82 -12.95 15.15 -1.16
N LEU A 83 -11.93 15.44 -1.96
CA LEU A 83 -11.85 16.57 -2.89
C LEU A 83 -12.49 16.20 -4.22
#